data_AF-A0A7X4E0Q4-F1
#
_entry.id   AF-A0A7X4E0Q4-F1
#
_cell.length_a   1.000
_cell.length_b   1.000
_cell.length_c   1.000
_cell.angle_alpha   90.00
_cell.angle_beta   90.00
_cell.angle_gamma   90.00
#
_symmetry.space_group_name_H-M   'P 1'
#
loop_
_entity.id
_entity.type
_entity.pdbx_description
1 polymer ?
#
loop_
_entity_poly.entity_id
_entity_poly.type
_entity_poly.pdbx_seq_one_letter_code
_entity_poly.pdbx_strand_id
1 'polypeptide(L)'
;MQRKISMQVRRVLAAALLAGSLGACEFVDPITVDPNAVPEAALDQLFTGVQVNTWFFGEGQISRLAALWTQQMTGTDRQFTALDTYIFNEQDADSEFEAIYTGGGLVDLKEAKALAAEQGRSAYGAVLKIHEAYLFGMAASLWGDIPYSEAANPEIEKPVLDDQAAVYAAVQSLLSEAIGELGGGGGPGGADLSFGGDAVAWMAAAHTLKARFHMHWAESDNSRYAQAIAEAQQGIQNAAGNWQAVHSSAAFEN
;
A
#
# COMPACT_ATOMS: atom_id res chain seq x y z
N MET A 1 68.02 -48.29 -8.33
CA MET A 1 68.03 -48.85 -6.96
C MET A 1 66.83 -48.31 -6.20
N GLN A 2 65.69 -49.02 -6.22
CA GLN A 2 64.44 -48.59 -5.55
C GLN A 2 64.52 -48.87 -4.04
N ARG A 3 64.46 -47.83 -3.20
CA ARG A 3 64.38 -48.00 -1.74
C ARG A 3 62.98 -48.52 -1.37
N LYS A 4 62.89 -49.76 -0.89
CA LYS A 4 61.65 -50.36 -0.37
C LYS A 4 61.27 -49.67 0.94
N ILE A 5 60.19 -48.88 0.94
CA ILE A 5 59.58 -48.33 2.15
C ILE A 5 58.99 -49.51 2.96
N SER A 6 59.34 -49.61 4.24
CA SER A 6 58.94 -50.74 5.08
C SER A 6 57.42 -50.77 5.30
N MET A 7 56.87 -51.98 5.45
CA MET A 7 55.42 -52.20 5.60
C MET A 7 54.84 -51.52 6.86
N GLN A 8 55.67 -51.29 7.88
CA GLN A 8 55.28 -50.54 9.08
C GLN A 8 55.05 -49.04 8.79
N VAL A 9 55.89 -48.43 7.95
CA VAL A 9 55.74 -47.02 7.54
C VAL A 9 54.46 -46.82 6.73
N ARG A 10 54.08 -47.79 5.88
CA ARG A 10 52.80 -47.77 5.14
C ARG A 10 51.58 -47.84 6.06
N ARG A 11 51.65 -48.62 7.14
CA ARG A 11 50.56 -48.72 8.13
C ARG A 11 50.41 -47.44 8.96
N VAL A 12 51.50 -46.81 9.33
CA VAL A 12 51.48 -45.52 10.07
C VAL A 12 50.94 -44.39 9.18
N LEU A 13 51.34 -44.33 7.90
CA LEU A 13 50.79 -43.37 6.94
C LEU A 13 49.29 -43.58 6.68
N ALA A 14 48.83 -44.83 6.57
CA ALA A 14 47.41 -45.14 6.42
C ALA A 14 46.58 -44.75 7.66
N ALA A 15 47.11 -44.98 8.86
CA ALA A 15 46.46 -44.56 10.11
C ALA A 15 46.40 -43.04 10.26
N ALA A 16 47.46 -42.32 9.85
CA ALA A 16 47.49 -40.86 9.86
C ALA A 16 46.51 -40.25 8.83
N LEU A 17 46.35 -40.87 7.65
CA LEU A 17 45.34 -40.46 6.67
C LEU A 17 43.91 -40.70 7.18
N LEU A 18 43.66 -41.81 7.88
CA LEU A 18 42.35 -42.11 8.46
C LEU A 18 42.00 -41.16 9.63
N ALA A 19 42.99 -40.81 10.45
CA ALA A 19 42.80 -39.86 11.54
C ALA A 19 42.54 -38.43 11.03
N GLY A 20 43.18 -38.04 9.92
CA GLY A 20 42.94 -36.75 9.26
C GLY A 20 41.55 -36.61 8.63
N SER A 21 40.92 -37.73 8.23
CA SER A 21 39.57 -37.71 7.63
C SER A 21 38.42 -37.54 8.62
N LEU A 22 38.65 -37.64 9.93
CA LEU A 22 37.61 -37.48 10.96
C LEU A 22 37.50 -36.06 11.52
N GLY A 23 38.44 -35.16 11.16
CA GLY A 23 38.45 -33.76 11.60
C GLY A 23 37.74 -32.77 10.66
N ALA A 24 37.19 -33.24 9.54
CA ALA A 24 36.59 -32.39 8.51
C ALA A 24 35.06 -32.21 8.64
N CYS A 25 34.44 -32.75 9.68
CA CYS A 25 33.04 -32.45 10.02
C CYS A 25 32.98 -31.29 11.02
N GLU A 26 33.33 -30.09 10.57
CA GLU A 26 32.67 -28.91 11.12
C GLU A 26 31.30 -28.90 10.47
N PHE A 27 30.27 -29.35 11.21
CA PHE A 27 28.90 -29.15 10.77
C PHE A 27 28.74 -27.65 10.54
N VAL A 28 28.44 -27.27 9.30
CA VAL A 28 28.03 -25.91 8.94
C VAL A 28 27.08 -25.43 10.02
N ASP A 29 27.31 -24.22 10.57
CA ASP A 29 26.39 -23.60 11.53
C ASP A 29 24.95 -23.84 11.05
N PRO A 30 24.02 -24.23 11.94
CA PRO A 30 22.66 -24.55 11.53
C PRO A 30 22.13 -23.40 10.66
N ILE A 31 21.75 -23.72 9.42
CA ILE A 31 21.08 -22.79 8.51
C ILE A 31 19.71 -22.50 9.16
N THR A 32 19.67 -21.47 9.99
CA THR A 32 18.46 -20.97 10.67
C THR A 32 17.72 -19.94 9.83
N VAL A 33 18.31 -19.54 8.70
CA VAL A 33 17.73 -18.59 7.75
C VAL A 33 17.40 -19.36 6.47
N ASP A 34 16.11 -19.57 6.21
CA ASP A 34 15.64 -20.15 4.95
C ASP A 34 15.95 -19.18 3.81
N PRO A 35 16.81 -19.54 2.83
CA PRO A 35 17.12 -18.67 1.70
C PRO A 35 15.91 -18.46 0.75
N ASN A 36 14.82 -19.22 0.93
CA ASN A 36 13.55 -19.03 0.24
C ASN A 36 12.51 -18.26 1.08
N ALA A 37 12.82 -17.89 2.32
CA ALA A 37 11.94 -17.02 3.08
C ALA A 37 11.80 -15.70 2.31
N VAL A 38 10.56 -15.32 2.03
CA VAL A 38 10.28 -13.99 1.48
C VAL A 38 10.80 -12.99 2.50
N PRO A 39 11.72 -12.07 2.13
CA PRO A 39 12.18 -11.06 3.07
C PRO A 39 10.98 -10.30 3.61
N GLU A 40 10.89 -10.13 4.94
CA GLU A 40 9.93 -9.19 5.52
C GLU A 40 10.18 -7.83 4.89
N ALA A 41 9.15 -7.30 4.22
CA ALA A 41 9.25 -6.02 3.55
C ALA A 41 9.45 -4.91 4.59
N ALA A 42 10.48 -4.10 4.41
CA ALA A 42 10.71 -2.96 5.29
C ALA A 42 9.56 -1.94 5.14
N LEU A 43 9.31 -1.16 6.20
CA LEU A 43 8.27 -0.12 6.22
C LEU A 43 8.30 0.78 4.97
N ASP A 44 9.48 1.23 4.55
CA ASP A 44 9.63 2.09 3.36
C ASP A 44 9.32 1.37 2.03
N GLN A 45 9.54 0.06 1.97
CA GLN A 45 9.20 -0.76 0.80
C GLN A 45 7.69 -0.95 0.69
N LEU A 46 7.03 -1.28 1.81
CA LEU A 46 5.57 -1.36 1.87
C LEU A 46 4.94 -0.01 1.49
N PHE A 47 5.45 1.09 2.04
CA PHE A 47 4.93 2.41 1.73
C PHE A 47 5.14 2.82 0.27
N THR A 48 6.22 2.39 -0.36
CA THR A 48 6.41 2.58 -1.81
C THR A 48 5.31 1.85 -2.58
N GLY A 49 5.00 0.60 -2.21
CA GLY A 49 3.88 -0.16 -2.78
C GLY A 49 2.52 0.54 -2.59
N VAL A 50 2.25 1.05 -1.38
CA VAL A 50 1.04 1.81 -1.07
C VAL A 50 0.87 3.05 -1.95
N GLN A 51 1.94 3.82 -2.17
CA GLN A 51 1.89 5.01 -3.00
C GLN A 51 1.61 4.67 -4.47
N VAL A 52 2.30 3.67 -5.02
CA VAL A 52 2.08 3.19 -6.39
C VAL A 52 0.64 2.71 -6.57
N ASN A 53 0.12 1.93 -5.62
CA ASN A 53 -1.25 1.43 -5.67
C ASN A 53 -2.28 2.57 -5.60
N THR A 54 -2.04 3.57 -4.75
CA THR A 54 -2.89 4.76 -4.65
C THR A 54 -3.02 5.49 -5.99
N TRP A 55 -1.92 5.64 -6.72
CA TRP A 55 -1.93 6.27 -8.03
C TRP A 55 -2.54 5.37 -9.10
N PHE A 56 -2.26 4.07 -9.08
CA PHE A 56 -2.91 3.09 -9.96
C PHE A 56 -4.44 3.20 -9.84
N PHE A 57 -4.96 3.22 -8.62
CA PHE A 57 -6.39 3.38 -8.37
C PHE A 57 -6.94 4.73 -8.87
N GLY A 58 -6.20 5.82 -8.63
CA GLY A 58 -6.62 7.18 -8.99
C GLY A 58 -6.48 7.55 -10.46
N GLU A 59 -5.70 6.80 -11.24
CA GLU A 59 -5.37 7.14 -12.64
C GLU A 59 -5.63 5.99 -13.63
N GLY A 60 -6.14 4.86 -13.13
CA GLY A 60 -6.38 3.63 -13.87
C GLY A 60 -7.67 3.61 -14.71
N GLN A 61 -8.24 2.42 -14.87
CA GLN A 61 -9.41 2.20 -15.73
C GLN A 61 -10.63 2.96 -15.22
N ILE A 62 -10.83 3.02 -13.89
CA ILE A 62 -11.93 3.75 -13.27
C ILE A 62 -11.92 5.24 -13.64
N SER A 63 -10.76 5.89 -13.63
CA SER A 63 -10.64 7.30 -14.02
C SER A 63 -10.94 7.51 -15.51
N ARG A 64 -10.53 6.56 -16.36
CA ARG A 64 -10.89 6.55 -17.78
C ARG A 64 -12.39 6.37 -17.99
N LEU A 65 -13.03 5.45 -17.26
CA LEU A 65 -14.47 5.23 -17.28
C LEU A 65 -15.24 6.47 -16.83
N ALA A 66 -14.81 7.11 -15.75
CA ALA A 66 -15.40 8.35 -15.27
C ALA A 66 -15.32 9.45 -16.37
N ALA A 67 -14.19 9.58 -17.05
CA ALA A 67 -14.04 10.54 -18.14
C ALA A 67 -14.92 10.21 -19.37
N LEU A 68 -15.13 8.92 -19.71
CA LEU A 68 -16.08 8.51 -20.74
C LEU A 68 -17.53 8.84 -20.35
N TRP A 69 -17.96 8.42 -19.16
CA TRP A 69 -19.35 8.58 -18.72
C TRP A 69 -19.74 10.02 -18.38
N THR A 70 -18.75 10.86 -18.04
CA THR A 70 -18.93 12.31 -17.92
C THR A 70 -18.73 13.07 -19.24
N GLN A 71 -18.56 12.35 -20.35
CA GLN A 71 -18.43 12.89 -21.72
C GLN A 71 -17.22 13.82 -21.91
N GLN A 72 -16.18 13.65 -21.11
CA GLN A 72 -14.89 14.32 -21.32
C GLN A 72 -14.08 13.66 -22.44
N MET A 73 -14.30 12.36 -22.66
CA MET A 73 -13.71 11.56 -23.74
C MET A 73 -14.79 10.68 -24.38
N THR A 74 -14.50 10.08 -25.53
CA THR A 74 -15.38 9.11 -26.20
C THR A 74 -14.63 7.82 -26.55
N GLY A 75 -15.28 6.68 -26.34
CA GLY A 75 -14.71 5.35 -26.59
C GLY A 75 -14.87 4.94 -28.05
N THR A 76 -13.77 4.89 -28.81
CA THR A 76 -13.81 4.72 -30.27
C THR A 76 -13.27 3.37 -30.77
N ASP A 77 -12.69 2.55 -29.89
CA ASP A 77 -12.11 1.26 -30.27
C ASP A 77 -12.21 0.21 -29.13
N ARG A 78 -12.18 -1.07 -29.50
CA ARG A 78 -12.16 -2.25 -28.61
C ARG A 78 -13.21 -2.20 -27.49
N GLN A 79 -12.82 -2.52 -26.25
CA GLN A 79 -13.69 -2.54 -25.08
C GLN A 79 -14.29 -1.15 -24.81
N PHE A 80 -13.59 -0.08 -25.19
CA PHE A 80 -14.05 1.28 -24.90
C PHE A 80 -15.29 1.66 -25.71
N THR A 81 -15.51 1.09 -26.90
CA THR A 81 -16.79 1.28 -27.64
C THR A 81 -17.98 0.71 -26.87
N ALA A 82 -17.81 -0.45 -26.23
CA ALA A 82 -18.86 -1.06 -25.41
C ALA A 82 -19.12 -0.22 -24.15
N LEU A 83 -18.05 0.18 -23.45
CA LEU A 83 -18.11 1.00 -22.24
C LEU A 83 -18.73 2.39 -22.48
N ASP A 84 -18.49 3.00 -23.64
CA ASP A 84 -19.09 4.27 -24.07
C ASP A 84 -20.62 4.18 -24.19
N THR A 85 -21.11 2.99 -24.55
CA THR A 85 -22.55 2.68 -24.63
C THR A 85 -23.11 2.03 -23.36
N TYR A 86 -22.41 2.16 -22.23
CA TYR A 86 -22.80 1.63 -20.91
C TYR A 86 -22.92 0.10 -20.84
N ILE A 87 -22.23 -0.62 -21.73
CA ILE A 87 -22.07 -2.07 -21.60
C ILE A 87 -20.88 -2.30 -20.67
N PHE A 88 -21.17 -2.47 -19.38
CA PHE A 88 -20.21 -2.63 -18.30
C PHE A 88 -20.50 -3.92 -17.52
N ASN A 89 -19.46 -4.64 -17.14
CA ASN A 89 -19.56 -5.84 -16.30
C ASN A 89 -18.47 -5.84 -15.21
N GLU A 90 -18.52 -6.84 -14.32
CA GLU A 90 -17.64 -6.94 -13.15
C GLU A 90 -16.15 -6.97 -13.53
N GLN A 91 -15.79 -7.60 -14.65
CA GLN A 91 -14.40 -7.71 -15.11
C GLN A 91 -13.80 -6.36 -15.51
N ASP A 92 -14.64 -5.35 -15.79
CA ASP A 92 -14.17 -4.02 -16.19
C ASP A 92 -13.64 -3.18 -15.01
N ALA A 93 -13.83 -3.65 -13.76
CA ALA A 93 -13.40 -2.98 -12.53
C ALA A 93 -12.79 -3.93 -11.47
N ASP A 94 -12.64 -5.22 -11.79
CA ASP A 94 -12.15 -6.25 -10.86
C ASP A 94 -10.74 -5.94 -10.35
N SER A 95 -9.85 -5.47 -11.25
CA SER A 95 -8.47 -5.13 -10.88
C SER A 95 -8.39 -3.98 -9.87
N GLU A 96 -9.19 -2.92 -10.04
CA GLU A 96 -9.23 -1.82 -9.08
C GLU A 96 -9.89 -2.23 -7.76
N PHE A 97 -10.91 -3.08 -7.79
CA PHE A 97 -11.54 -3.60 -6.59
C PHE A 97 -10.59 -4.54 -5.83
N GLU A 98 -9.80 -5.38 -6.50
CA GLU A 98 -8.78 -6.22 -5.88
C GLU A 98 -7.63 -5.39 -5.30
N ALA A 99 -7.23 -4.33 -6.01
CA ALA A 99 -6.09 -3.48 -5.66
C ALA A 99 -6.26 -2.72 -4.34
N ILE A 100 -7.49 -2.38 -3.92
CA ILE A 100 -7.68 -1.71 -2.61
C ILE A 100 -7.43 -2.66 -1.43
N TYR A 101 -7.43 -3.98 -1.64
CA TYR A 101 -7.21 -4.98 -0.59
C TYR A 101 -5.81 -5.61 -0.65
N THR A 102 -5.33 -5.93 -1.85
CA THR A 102 -4.08 -6.65 -2.10
C THR A 102 -2.93 -5.66 -2.38
N GLY A 103 -1.75 -6.11 -2.82
CA GLY A 103 -0.51 -5.34 -3.00
C GLY A 103 -0.61 -3.80 -3.00
N GLY A 104 -0.07 -3.17 -1.95
CA GLY A 104 -0.17 -1.72 -1.68
C GLY A 104 -1.53 -1.25 -1.15
N GLY A 105 -2.51 -2.14 -1.03
CA GLY A 105 -3.84 -1.94 -0.46
C GLY A 105 -3.90 -2.33 1.02
N LEU A 106 -5.08 -2.72 1.49
CA LEU A 106 -5.37 -2.88 2.93
C LEU A 106 -4.42 -3.85 3.66
N VAL A 107 -4.02 -4.96 3.03
CA VAL A 107 -3.08 -5.92 3.65
C VAL A 107 -1.75 -5.23 3.98
N ASP A 108 -1.14 -4.55 3.00
CA ASP A 108 0.14 -3.88 3.18
C ASP A 108 0.01 -2.62 4.05
N LEU A 109 -1.12 -1.90 3.96
CA LEU A 109 -1.42 -0.76 4.82
C LEU A 109 -1.50 -1.17 6.30
N LYS A 110 -2.13 -2.30 6.62
CA LYS A 110 -2.20 -2.80 8.00
C LYS A 110 -0.81 -3.16 8.52
N GLU A 111 -0.03 -3.88 7.73
CA GLU A 111 1.34 -4.27 8.08
C GLU A 111 2.24 -3.04 8.28
N ALA A 112 2.23 -2.11 7.32
CA ALA A 112 3.02 -0.89 7.39
C ALA A 112 2.64 -0.02 8.60
N LYS A 113 1.35 0.08 8.94
CA LYS A 113 0.90 0.82 10.14
C LYS A 113 1.36 0.13 11.42
N ALA A 114 1.36 -1.20 11.48
CA ALA A 114 1.87 -1.95 12.62
C ALA A 114 3.37 -1.71 12.81
N LEU A 115 4.17 -1.85 11.75
CA LEU A 115 5.61 -1.57 11.78
C LEU A 115 5.92 -0.13 12.15
N ALA A 116 5.15 0.85 11.65
CA ALA A 116 5.30 2.25 12.02
C ALA A 116 5.04 2.47 13.52
N ALA A 117 4.02 1.81 14.09
CA ALA A 117 3.73 1.87 15.52
C ALA A 117 4.84 1.24 16.36
N GLU A 118 5.34 0.06 15.99
CA GLU A 118 6.45 -0.63 16.65
C GLU A 118 7.73 0.20 16.67
N GLN A 119 7.97 0.97 15.59
CA GLN A 119 9.13 1.86 15.46
C GLN A 119 8.90 3.24 16.09
N GLY A 120 7.74 3.52 16.69
CA GLY A 120 7.41 4.84 17.26
C GLY A 120 7.30 5.96 16.21
N ARG A 121 6.98 5.62 14.96
CA ARG A 121 6.88 6.53 13.80
C ARG A 121 5.43 6.95 13.57
N SER A 122 4.82 7.64 14.54
CA SER A 122 3.39 8.00 14.47
C SER A 122 3.03 8.88 13.28
N ALA A 123 3.84 9.88 12.91
CA ALA A 123 3.59 10.67 11.69
C ALA A 123 3.63 9.80 10.42
N TYR A 124 4.44 8.74 10.37
CA TYR A 124 4.42 7.78 9.27
C TYR A 124 3.10 7.00 9.24
N GLY A 125 2.69 6.47 10.39
CA GLY A 125 1.40 5.80 10.53
C GLY A 125 0.24 6.69 10.07
N ALA A 126 0.29 7.98 10.40
CA ALA A 126 -0.70 8.96 9.95
C ALA A 126 -0.75 9.12 8.44
N VAL A 127 0.40 9.16 7.75
CA VAL A 127 0.44 9.21 6.28
C VAL A 127 -0.19 7.95 5.67
N LEU A 128 0.11 6.77 6.20
CA LEU A 128 -0.51 5.51 5.76
C LEU A 128 -2.03 5.52 5.96
N LYS A 129 -2.52 6.06 7.09
CA LYS A 129 -3.96 6.24 7.35
C LYS A 129 -4.64 7.14 6.30
N ILE A 130 -3.95 8.18 5.82
CA ILE A 130 -4.47 9.08 4.77
C ILE A 130 -4.61 8.34 3.44
N HIS A 131 -3.62 7.52 3.07
CA HIS A 131 -3.70 6.66 1.88
C HIS A 131 -4.86 5.67 1.97
N GLU A 132 -5.03 5.00 3.10
CA GLU A 132 -6.16 4.09 3.33
C GLU A 132 -7.51 4.82 3.20
N ALA A 133 -7.65 5.98 3.86
CA ALA A 133 -8.87 6.77 3.80
C ALA A 133 -9.20 7.23 2.38
N TYR A 134 -8.19 7.56 1.58
CA TYR A 134 -8.39 7.86 0.15
C TYR A 134 -8.92 6.63 -0.60
N LEU A 135 -8.25 5.49 -0.50
CA LEU A 135 -8.62 4.25 -1.21
C LEU A 135 -10.05 3.82 -0.84
N PHE A 136 -10.35 3.71 0.45
CA PHE A 136 -11.65 3.21 0.92
C PHE A 136 -12.79 4.22 0.78
N GLY A 137 -12.51 5.52 0.95
CA GLY A 137 -13.53 6.55 0.72
C GLY A 137 -13.90 6.68 -0.76
N MET A 138 -12.92 6.58 -1.66
CA MET A 138 -13.18 6.54 -3.09
C MET A 138 -13.84 5.22 -3.52
N ALA A 139 -13.41 4.08 -2.97
CA ALA A 139 -14.04 2.79 -3.24
C ALA A 139 -15.52 2.78 -2.84
N ALA A 140 -15.85 3.25 -1.64
CA ALA A 140 -17.24 3.39 -1.21
C ALA A 140 -18.02 4.33 -2.15
N SER A 141 -17.39 5.38 -2.69
CA SER A 141 -18.02 6.28 -3.67
C SER A 141 -18.40 5.56 -4.98
N LEU A 142 -17.63 4.55 -5.37
CA LEU A 142 -17.79 3.84 -6.65
C LEU A 142 -18.72 2.63 -6.52
N TRP A 143 -18.54 1.83 -5.48
CA TRP A 143 -19.21 0.53 -5.32
C TRP A 143 -20.31 0.52 -4.25
N GLY A 144 -20.40 1.55 -3.40
CA GLY A 144 -21.36 1.57 -2.30
C GLY A 144 -20.83 0.76 -1.11
N ASP A 145 -21.56 -0.29 -0.74
CA ASP A 145 -21.23 -1.16 0.38
C ASP A 145 -20.04 -2.05 0.01
N ILE A 146 -19.02 -2.11 0.86
CA ILE A 146 -17.78 -2.85 0.60
C ILE A 146 -17.24 -3.49 1.88
N PRO A 147 -16.45 -4.58 1.81
CA PRO A 147 -15.79 -5.11 2.99
C PRO A 147 -14.76 -4.11 3.54
N TYR A 148 -14.87 -3.69 4.80
CA TYR A 148 -13.87 -2.78 5.38
C TYR A 148 -13.50 -3.14 6.82
N SER A 149 -14.45 -3.13 7.75
CA SER A 149 -14.21 -3.36 9.17
C SER A 149 -13.64 -4.76 9.48
N GLU A 150 -14.10 -5.78 8.75
CA GLU A 150 -13.65 -7.17 8.88
C GLU A 150 -12.58 -7.56 7.83
N ALA A 151 -12.34 -6.70 6.84
CA ALA A 151 -11.46 -7.03 5.72
C ALA A 151 -10.00 -7.16 6.16
N ALA A 152 -9.21 -7.96 5.42
CA ALA A 152 -7.82 -8.28 5.73
C ALA A 152 -7.62 -8.74 7.18
N ASN A 153 -8.52 -9.62 7.66
CA ASN A 153 -8.37 -10.36 8.92
C ASN A 153 -8.27 -11.86 8.58
N PRO A 154 -7.14 -12.53 8.84
CA PRO A 154 -6.98 -13.95 8.50
C PRO A 154 -7.91 -14.89 9.27
N GLU A 155 -8.52 -14.42 10.38
CA GLU A 155 -9.51 -15.19 11.14
C GLU A 155 -10.92 -15.14 10.53
N ILE A 156 -11.17 -14.22 9.59
CA ILE A 156 -12.47 -14.02 8.96
C ILE A 156 -12.35 -14.39 7.47
N GLU A 157 -12.78 -15.61 7.13
CA GLU A 157 -12.72 -16.12 5.75
C GLU A 157 -13.63 -15.35 4.79
N LYS A 158 -14.75 -14.82 5.29
CA LYS A 158 -15.78 -14.11 4.50
C LYS A 158 -16.19 -12.82 5.20
N PRO A 159 -15.41 -11.74 5.04
CA PRO A 159 -15.75 -10.43 5.58
C PRO A 159 -17.12 -9.97 5.06
N VAL A 160 -17.92 -9.38 5.95
CA VAL A 160 -19.20 -8.77 5.56
C VAL A 160 -18.99 -7.48 4.76
N LEU A 161 -20.03 -7.06 4.02
CA LEU A 161 -20.08 -5.73 3.43
C LEU A 161 -20.50 -4.75 4.51
N ASP A 162 -19.69 -3.72 4.74
CA ASP A 162 -20.08 -2.58 5.54
C ASP A 162 -20.89 -1.61 4.67
N ASP A 163 -21.99 -1.09 5.21
CA ASP A 163 -22.79 -0.07 4.53
C ASP A 163 -21.93 1.13 4.12
N GLN A 164 -22.19 1.71 2.94
CA GLN A 164 -21.44 2.86 2.40
C GLN A 164 -21.30 3.98 3.45
N ALA A 165 -22.38 4.30 4.17
CA ALA A 165 -22.37 5.35 5.21
C ALA A 165 -21.43 5.01 6.38
N ALA A 166 -21.32 3.73 6.76
CA ALA A 166 -20.40 3.26 7.80
C ALA A 166 -18.95 3.37 7.34
N VAL A 167 -18.64 3.00 6.10
CA VAL A 167 -17.30 3.17 5.52
C VAL A 167 -16.90 4.65 5.50
N TYR A 168 -17.78 5.54 5.05
CA TYR A 168 -17.54 6.98 5.07
C TYR A 168 -17.30 7.54 6.48
N ALA A 169 -18.06 7.08 7.46
CA ALA A 169 -17.86 7.47 8.85
C ALA A 169 -16.50 6.99 9.37
N ALA A 170 -16.11 5.75 9.04
CA ALA A 170 -14.83 5.18 9.42
C ALA A 170 -13.65 5.95 8.79
N VAL A 171 -13.67 6.25 7.49
CA VAL A 171 -12.59 7.03 6.85
C VAL A 171 -12.51 8.47 7.37
N GLN A 172 -13.64 9.10 7.73
CA GLN A 172 -13.63 10.42 8.38
C GLN A 172 -12.98 10.39 9.78
N SER A 173 -13.23 9.32 10.54
CA SER A 173 -12.55 9.08 11.82
C SER A 173 -11.06 8.86 11.60
N LEU A 174 -10.71 8.01 10.64
CA LEU A 174 -9.32 7.68 10.30
C LEU A 174 -8.51 8.90 9.89
N LEU A 175 -9.09 9.80 9.08
CA LEU A 175 -8.47 11.08 8.72
C LEU A 175 -8.29 12.00 9.94
N SER A 176 -9.25 12.00 10.87
CA SER A 176 -9.16 12.81 12.10
C SER A 176 -8.07 12.31 13.03
N GLU A 177 -7.90 10.99 13.16
CA GLU A 177 -6.77 10.38 13.86
C GLU A 177 -5.44 10.75 13.21
N ALA A 178 -5.34 10.62 11.88
CA ALA A 178 -4.13 10.95 11.13
C ALA A 178 -3.72 12.41 11.37
N ILE A 179 -4.66 13.36 11.31
CA ILE A 179 -4.40 14.78 11.59
C ILE A 179 -3.80 14.97 13.00
N GLY A 180 -4.31 14.24 14.00
CA GLY A 180 -3.78 14.29 15.37
C GLY A 180 -2.38 13.69 15.53
N GLU A 181 -2.03 12.70 14.72
CA GLU A 181 -0.77 11.94 14.80
C GLU A 181 0.36 12.54 13.95
N LEU A 182 0.06 13.30 12.90
CA LEU A 182 1.04 13.95 12.00
C LEU A 182 2.02 14.87 12.73
N GLY A 183 1.63 15.44 13.87
CA GLY A 183 2.48 16.31 14.69
C GLY A 183 3.45 15.57 15.63
N GLY A 184 3.44 14.23 15.67
CA GLY A 184 4.26 13.42 16.58
C GLY A 184 5.16 12.41 15.87
N GLY A 185 6.15 11.86 16.60
CA GLY A 185 7.00 10.76 16.11
C GLY A 185 7.81 11.08 14.85
N GLY A 186 8.42 10.06 14.25
CA GLY A 186 9.13 10.19 12.97
C GLY A 186 8.21 10.00 11.76
N GLY A 187 8.31 10.87 10.75
CA GLY A 187 7.59 10.76 9.47
C GLY A 187 8.32 9.89 8.42
N PRO A 188 7.76 9.76 7.21
CA PRO A 188 8.35 8.95 6.13
C PRO A 188 9.58 9.57 5.46
N GLY A 189 9.76 10.90 5.56
CA GLY A 189 10.90 11.58 4.97
C GLY A 189 11.05 11.26 3.48
N GLY A 190 12.24 10.86 3.05
CA GLY A 190 12.52 10.55 1.64
C GLY A 190 11.79 9.33 1.06
N ALA A 191 11.12 8.51 1.88
CA ALA A 191 10.25 7.43 1.39
C ALA A 191 8.90 7.96 0.87
N ASP A 192 8.50 9.17 1.26
CA ASP A 192 7.31 9.85 0.73
C ASP A 192 7.66 10.57 -0.56
N LEU A 193 7.10 10.06 -1.65
CA LEU A 193 7.28 10.58 -2.99
C LEU A 193 6.41 11.81 -3.24
N SER A 194 5.34 12.00 -2.48
CA SER A 194 4.36 13.07 -2.68
C SER A 194 4.82 14.39 -2.05
N PHE A 195 5.15 14.37 -0.77
CA PHE A 195 5.47 15.59 0.00
C PHE A 195 6.82 15.52 0.74
N GLY A 196 7.63 14.48 0.50
CA GLY A 196 8.93 14.34 1.17
C GLY A 196 8.84 14.24 2.70
N GLY A 197 7.69 13.81 3.22
CA GLY A 197 7.41 13.70 4.65
C GLY A 197 6.95 15.01 5.30
N ASP A 198 6.56 16.02 4.52
CA ASP A 198 6.02 17.27 5.07
C ASP A 198 4.66 17.05 5.74
N ALA A 199 4.66 17.07 7.08
CA ALA A 199 3.46 16.87 7.88
C ALA A 199 2.39 17.95 7.67
N VAL A 200 2.77 19.19 7.33
CA VAL A 200 1.82 20.28 7.08
C VAL A 200 1.11 20.04 5.75
N ALA A 201 1.84 19.60 4.72
CA ALA A 201 1.24 19.22 3.45
C ALA A 201 0.29 18.03 3.59
N TRP A 202 0.68 17.00 4.34
CA TRP A 202 -0.19 15.85 4.64
C TRP A 202 -1.43 16.23 5.46
N MET A 203 -1.30 17.17 6.40
CA MET A 203 -2.45 17.66 7.17
C MET A 203 -3.44 18.39 6.26
N ALA A 204 -2.94 19.24 5.36
CA ALA A 204 -3.78 19.91 4.36
C ALA A 204 -4.46 18.89 3.41
N ALA A 205 -3.74 17.85 2.97
CA ALA A 205 -4.32 16.78 2.16
C ALA A 205 -5.43 16.01 2.90
N ALA A 206 -5.21 15.68 4.18
CA ALA A 206 -6.22 15.03 5.01
C ALA A 206 -7.49 15.88 5.14
N HIS A 207 -7.35 17.16 5.47
CA HIS A 207 -8.47 18.11 5.53
C HIS A 207 -9.20 18.22 4.18
N THR A 208 -8.48 18.25 3.05
CA THR A 208 -9.09 18.24 1.71
C THR A 208 -9.90 16.97 1.44
N LEU A 209 -9.43 15.79 1.88
CA LEU A 209 -10.21 14.55 1.76
C LEU A 209 -11.46 14.57 2.64
N LYS A 210 -11.34 15.06 3.89
CA LYS A 210 -12.51 15.23 4.77
C LYS A 210 -13.56 16.13 4.13
N ALA A 211 -13.14 17.25 3.55
CA ALA A 211 -14.03 18.17 2.83
C ALA A 211 -14.71 17.48 1.64
N ARG A 212 -13.95 16.75 0.81
CA ARG A 212 -14.46 15.98 -0.33
C ARG A 212 -15.53 14.98 0.13
N PHE A 213 -15.23 14.17 1.14
CA PHE A 213 -16.15 13.13 1.61
C PHE A 213 -17.39 13.69 2.31
N HIS A 214 -17.32 14.87 2.93
CA HIS A 214 -18.52 15.58 3.37
C HIS A 214 -19.38 16.03 2.18
N MET A 215 -18.77 16.54 1.11
CA MET A 215 -19.52 16.95 -0.09
C MET A 215 -20.23 15.79 -0.78
N HIS A 216 -19.66 14.58 -0.77
CA HIS A 216 -20.31 13.39 -1.33
C HIS A 216 -21.67 13.07 -0.66
N TRP A 217 -21.89 13.53 0.58
CA TRP A 217 -23.11 13.29 1.36
C TRP A 217 -23.98 14.53 1.57
N ALA A 218 -23.58 15.70 1.07
CA ALA A 218 -24.19 16.97 1.45
C ALA A 218 -25.63 17.16 0.97
N GLU A 219 -26.04 16.47 -0.10
CA GLU A 219 -27.44 16.47 -0.54
C GLU A 219 -28.34 15.64 0.39
N SER A 220 -27.83 14.50 0.88
CA SER A 220 -28.56 13.62 1.80
C SER A 220 -28.59 14.17 3.24
N ASP A 221 -27.55 14.91 3.63
CA ASP A 221 -27.43 15.55 4.94
C ASP A 221 -26.85 16.97 4.78
N ASN A 222 -27.73 17.97 4.81
CA ASN A 222 -27.36 19.37 4.58
C ASN A 222 -26.33 19.90 5.60
N SER A 223 -26.24 19.29 6.79
CA SER A 223 -25.24 19.69 7.79
C SER A 223 -23.79 19.49 7.30
N ARG A 224 -23.59 18.60 6.32
CA ARG A 224 -22.28 18.33 5.73
C ARG A 224 -21.72 19.48 4.91
N TYR A 225 -22.54 20.39 4.38
CA TYR A 225 -22.04 21.60 3.69
C TYR A 225 -21.18 22.46 4.62
N ALA A 226 -21.64 22.69 5.85
CA ALA A 226 -20.89 23.49 6.82
C ALA A 226 -19.59 22.79 7.25
N GLN A 227 -19.64 21.47 7.42
CA GLN A 227 -18.46 20.65 7.73
C GLN A 227 -17.45 20.66 6.59
N ALA A 228 -17.89 20.50 5.34
CA ALA A 228 -17.04 20.56 4.16
C ALA A 228 -16.31 21.90 4.04
N ILE A 229 -17.01 23.02 4.28
CA ILE A 229 -16.40 24.36 4.27
C ILE A 229 -15.33 24.48 5.36
N ALA A 230 -15.62 24.03 6.58
CA ALA A 230 -14.67 24.11 7.71
C ALA A 230 -13.39 23.29 7.45
N GLU A 231 -13.53 22.11 6.84
CA GLU A 231 -12.39 21.27 6.45
C GLU A 231 -11.63 21.88 5.26
N ALA A 232 -12.33 22.39 4.24
CA ALA A 232 -11.70 23.00 3.06
C ALA A 232 -10.85 24.25 3.40
N GLN A 233 -11.24 25.03 4.40
CA GLN A 233 -10.46 26.18 4.89
C GLN A 233 -9.11 25.78 5.51
N GLN A 234 -8.98 24.53 5.95
CA GLN A 234 -7.75 23.96 6.50
C GLN A 234 -7.02 23.07 5.47
N GLY A 235 -7.66 22.78 4.34
CA GLY A 235 -7.12 21.93 3.29
C GLY A 235 -6.09 22.62 2.39
N ILE A 236 -5.78 21.97 1.27
CA ILE A 236 -4.89 22.47 0.22
C ILE A 236 -5.40 23.81 -0.34
N GLN A 237 -4.59 24.86 -0.22
CA GLN A 237 -4.98 26.24 -0.60
C GLN A 237 -4.50 26.69 -1.99
N ASN A 238 -3.53 25.99 -2.58
CA ASN A 238 -2.98 26.33 -3.89
C ASN A 238 -2.37 25.11 -4.56
N ALA A 239 -2.07 25.23 -5.86
CA ALA A 239 -1.60 24.12 -6.69
C ALA A 239 -0.27 23.50 -6.23
N ALA A 240 0.59 24.23 -5.53
CA ALA A 240 1.85 23.69 -5.03
C ALA A 240 1.66 22.70 -3.86
N GLY A 241 0.52 22.76 -3.18
CA GLY A 241 0.15 21.79 -2.13
C GLY A 241 -0.67 20.61 -2.64
N ASN A 242 -0.88 20.48 -3.96
CA ASN A 242 -1.67 19.39 -4.51
C ASN A 242 -0.99 18.05 -4.21
N TRP A 243 -1.78 17.08 -3.73
CA TRP A 243 -1.35 15.70 -3.70
C TRP A 243 -1.45 15.12 -5.12
N GLN A 244 -0.31 14.85 -5.73
CA GLN A 244 -0.20 14.44 -7.13
C GLN A 244 0.63 13.16 -7.26
N ALA A 245 0.32 12.35 -8.27
CA ALA A 245 1.14 11.20 -8.60
C ALA A 245 2.51 11.64 -9.13
N VAL A 246 3.54 10.89 -8.72
CA VAL A 246 4.89 11.11 -9.23
C VAL A 246 5.20 10.07 -10.30
N HIS A 247 5.18 10.53 -11.54
CA HIS A 247 5.62 9.75 -12.69
C HIS A 247 6.98 10.22 -13.16
N SER A 248 7.78 9.27 -13.66
CA SER A 248 9.02 9.65 -14.33
C SER A 248 8.69 10.45 -15.60
N SER A 249 9.54 11.42 -15.95
CA SER A 249 9.45 12.11 -17.25
C SER A 249 9.94 11.25 -18.41
N ALA A 250 10.42 10.03 -18.12
CA ALA A 250 10.97 9.11 -19.09
C ALA A 250 9.83 8.29 -19.71
N ALA A 251 9.44 8.64 -20.93
CA ALA A 251 8.54 7.82 -21.74
C ALA A 251 9.31 6.63 -22.33
N PHE A 252 9.49 5.56 -21.55
CA PHE A 252 9.97 4.28 -22.09
C PHE A 252 8.97 3.18 -21.76
N GLU A 253 8.14 2.82 -22.74
CA GLU A 253 7.67 1.45 -22.88
C GLU A 253 8.83 0.67 -23.50
N ASN A 254 9.39 -0.31 -22.77
CA ASN A 254 10.23 -1.35 -23.37
C ASN A 254 9.35 -2.57 -23.68
#